data_AF-A0A9P4TP67-F1
#
_entry.id   AF-A0A9P4TP67-F1
#
_cell.length_a   1.000
_cell.length_b   1.000
_cell.length_c   1.000
_cell.angle_alpha   90.00
_cell.angle_beta   90.00
_cell.angle_gamma   90.00
#
_symmetry.space_group_name_H-M   'P 1'
#
loop_
_entity.id
_entity.type
_entity.pdbx_description
1 polymer ?
#
loop_
_entity_poly.entity_id
_entity_poly.type
_entity_poly.pdbx_seq_one_letter_code
_entity_poly.pdbx_strand_id
1 'polypeptide(L)' 'GQQWEARQILESDGEEYLVEWAGVDLSTGKQYEDTWVKKTSVGDELVSQWESA' A
#
# COMPACT_ATOMS: atom_id res chain seq x y z
N GLY A 1 -6.13 -10.15 12.48
CA GLY A 1 -5.21 -9.18 11.89
C GLY A 1 -6.04 -8.18 11.13
N GLN A 2 -5.84 -6.89 11.37
CA GLN A 2 -6.53 -5.85 10.61
C GLN A 2 -5.85 -5.76 9.24
N GLN A 3 -6.59 -6.09 8.19
CA GLN A 3 -6.15 -5.91 6.81
C GLN A 3 -6.61 -4.52 6.37
N TRP A 4 -5.69 -3.76 5.78
CA TRP A 4 -5.96 -2.44 5.24
C TRP A 4 -6.05 -2.55 3.72
N GLU A 5 -7.07 -1.95 3.12
CA GLU A 5 -7.21 -1.94 1.66
C GLU A 5 -6.19 -0.98 1.05
N ALA A 6 -5.19 -1.56 0.41
CA ALA A 6 -4.24 -0.84 -0.42
C ALA A 6 -4.87 -0.51 -1.78
N ARG A 7 -4.70 0.73 -2.23
CA ARG A 7 -5.26 1.23 -3.49
C ARG A 7 -4.35 0.89 -4.66
N GLN A 8 -3.06 1.18 -4.54
CA GLN A 8 -2.03 0.87 -5.52
C GLN A 8 -0.64 1.03 -4.91
N ILE A 9 0.35 0.42 -5.55
CA ILE A 9 1.76 0.71 -5.29
C ILE A 9 2.13 1.93 -6.17
N LEU A 10 2.68 2.96 -5.55
CA LEU A 10 3.14 4.16 -6.25
C LEU A 10 4.60 4.03 -6.68
N GLU A 11 5.44 3.49 -5.80
CA GLU A 11 6.88 3.39 -6.02
C GLU A 11 7.46 2.14 -5.37
N SER A 12 8.63 1.73 -5.84
CA SER A 12 9.40 0.64 -5.25
C SER A 12 10.83 1.11 -4.99
N ASP A 13 11.32 0.88 -3.78
CA ASP A 13 12.69 1.19 -3.41
C ASP A 13 13.27 -0.02 -2.69
N GLY A 14 14.27 -0.66 -3.32
CA GLY A 14 14.93 -1.86 -2.78
C GLY A 14 13.95 -2.98 -2.39
N GLU A 15 13.74 -3.15 -1.08
CA GLU A 15 12.90 -4.18 -0.44
C GLU A 15 11.56 -3.62 0.09
N GLU A 16 11.19 -2.42 -0.32
CA GLU A 16 9.97 -1.73 0.12
C GLU A 16 9.14 -1.26 -1.09
N TYR A 17 7.83 -1.19 -0.89
CA TYR A 17 6.87 -0.59 -1.79
C TYR A 17 6.19 0.58 -1.08
N LEU A 18 6.12 1.72 -1.75
CA LEU A 18 5.29 2.84 -1.33
C LEU A 18 3.86 2.54 -1.73
N VAL A 19 3.00 2.31 -0.73
CA VAL A 19 1.60 1.94 -0.95
C VAL A 19 0.70 3.13 -0.66
N GLU A 20 -0.13 3.48 -1.64
CA GLU A 20 -1.28 4.37 -1.46
C GLU A 20 -2.43 3.54 -0.88
N TRP A 21 -3.04 4.03 0.18
CA TRP A 21 -4.12 3.32 0.89
C TRP A 21 -5.48 3.87 0.47
N ALA A 22 -6.47 2.98 0.29
CA ALA A 22 -7.82 3.36 -0.13
C ALA A 22 -8.67 3.93 1.02
N GLY A 23 -8.22 3.79 2.27
CA GLY A 23 -8.95 4.20 3.46
C GLY A 23 -8.69 5.65 3.88
N VAL A 24 -9.59 6.14 4.73
CA VAL A 24 -9.36 7.34 5.55
C VAL A 24 -8.96 6.92 6.95
N ASP A 25 -7.97 7.59 7.49
CA ASP A 25 -7.60 7.49 8.89
C ASP A 25 -8.76 7.99 9.74
N LEU A 26 -9.39 7.08 10.48
CA LEU A 26 -10.58 7.39 11.29
C LEU A 26 -10.25 8.30 12.48
N SER A 27 -8.97 8.43 12.83
CA SER A 27 -8.51 9.29 13.93
C SER A 27 -8.35 10.75 13.49
N THR A 28 -7.94 10.98 12.25
CA THR A 28 -7.64 12.30 11.69
C THR A 28 -8.66 12.77 10.64
N GLY A 29 -9.49 11.86 10.13
CA GLY A 29 -10.45 12.09 9.05
C GLY A 29 -9.81 12.35 7.69
N LYS A 30 -8.51 12.08 7.53
CA LYS A 30 -7.75 12.31 6.29
C LYS A 30 -7.51 11.00 5.56
N GLN A 31 -7.24 11.07 4.26
CA GLN A 31 -6.75 9.89 3.53
C GLN A 31 -5.46 9.40 4.21
N TYR A 32 -5.30 8.08 4.33
CA TYR A 32 -4.06 7.51 4.84
C TYR A 32 -2.90 8.00 3.98
N GLU A 33 -1.84 8.46 4.65
CA GLU A 33 -0.61 8.86 3.96
C GLU A 33 0.06 7.64 3.32
N ASP A 34 0.63 7.87 2.15
CA ASP A 34 1.41 6.87 1.44
C ASP A 34 2.54 6.39 2.35
N THR A 35 2.60 5.08 2.55
CA THR A 35 3.52 4.50 3.53
C THR A 35 4.38 3.44 2.86
N TRP A 36 5.67 3.48 3.15
CA TRP A 36 6.61 2.45 2.77
C TRP A 36 6.35 1.19 3.60
N VAL A 37 6.04 0.10 2.90
CA VAL A 37 5.83 -1.21 3.49
C VAL A 37 6.74 -2.22 2.82
N LYS A 38 7.22 -3.19 3.59
CA LYS A 38 8.07 -4.25 3.06
C LYS A 38 7.33 -5.03 1.97
N LYS A 39 8.05 -5.45 0.93
CA LYS A 39 7.48 -6.28 -0.15
C LYS A 39 6.80 -7.54 0.38
N THR A 40 7.34 -8.13 1.45
CA THR A 40 6.77 -9.31 2.13
C THR A 40 5.45 -9.05 2.85
N SER A 41 5.13 -7.78 3.13
CA SER A 41 3.89 -7.35 3.77
C SER A 41 2.82 -6.95 2.76
N VAL A 42 3.21 -6.70 1.50
CA VAL A 42 2.28 -6.44 0.42
C VAL A 42 1.79 -7.77 -0.14
N GLY A 43 0.48 -7.90 -0.31
CA GLY A 43 -0.09 -9.11 -0.92
C GLY A 43 0.34 -9.24 -2.37
N ASP A 44 0.66 -10.47 -2.79
CA ASP A 44 1.11 -10.78 -4.16
C ASP A 44 0.15 -10.26 -5.25
N GLU A 45 -1.15 -10.17 -4.96
CA GLU A 45 -2.15 -9.63 -5.89
C GLU A 45 -1.90 -8.15 -6.22
N LEU A 46 -1.53 -7.34 -5.22
CA LEU A 46 -1.25 -5.92 -5.42
C LEU A 46 0.06 -5.72 -6.19
N VAL A 47 1.08 -6.52 -5.86
CA VAL A 47 2.35 -6.53 -6.60
C VAL A 47 2.13 -6.94 -8.04
N SER A 48 1.35 -7.98 -8.29
CA SER A 48 1.05 -8.45 -9.64
C SER A 48 0.25 -7.42 -10.45
N GLN A 49 -0.67 -6.69 -9.82
CA GLN A 49 -1.39 -5.60 -10.49
C GLN A 49 -0.44 -4.45 -10.84
N TRP A 50 0.51 -4.12 -9.97
CA TRP A 50 1.48 -3.05 -10.20
C TRP A 50 2.51 -3.40 -11.29
N GLU A 51 3.07 -4.61 -11.27
CA GLU A 51 4.01 -5.09 -12.30
C GLU A 51 3.35 -5.20 -13.69
N SER A 52 2.02 -5.31 -13.73
CA SER A 52 1.24 -5.39 -14.97
C SER A 52 0.68 -4.04 -15.45
N ALA A 53 0.85 -2.96 -14.69
CA ALA A 53 0.38 -1.61 -15.01
C ALA A 53 1.41 -0.83 -15.82
#